data_AF-A0A6V7RJK4-F1
#
_entry.id   AF-A0A6V7RJK4-F1
#
_cell.length_a   1.000
_cell.length_b   1.000
_cell.length_c   1.000
_cell.angle_alpha   90.00
_cell.angle_beta   90.00
_cell.angle_gamma   90.00
#
_symmetry.space_group_name_H-M   'P 1'
#
loop_
_entity.id
_entity.type
_entity.pdbx_description
1 polymer ?
#
loop_
_entity_poly.entity_id
_entity_poly.type
_entity_poly.pdbx_seq_one_letter_code
_entity_poly.pdbx_strand_id
1 'polypeptide(L)'
;MLTFKDIPYQLKLNDGTEHRAQLGDRFVQAVSDATLETDNIIFSRKWQDLSVRYGQVEDVMKELLEEFDALYPKTALDHLVSQAKAKKQPEAKKYYKVSLEDFKNATDWKERLYMLDHYDNPDESDYDFLSYAMTDEKLQVRRMAVSLLSLIEEKSTLPYLKEALKDRAIPVRRTAADAYSDLGFKEGLEDMHQALDDKSPIIRWRAAMFIYESGDESSLEVLRAHLDEPQYDVRLQIEMAITRIEQGEEALGSVWKQMQYRER
;
A
#
# COMPACT_ATOMS: atom_id res chain seq x y z
N MET A 1 -12.68 -7.33 -1.40
CA MET A 1 -13.87 -6.45 -1.40
C MET A 1 -14.96 -7.03 -2.29
N LEU A 2 -16.22 -7.02 -1.85
CA LEU A 2 -17.36 -7.43 -2.65
C LEU A 2 -18.02 -6.21 -3.30
N THR A 3 -18.22 -6.29 -4.61
CA THR A 3 -18.84 -5.22 -5.40
C THR A 3 -20.06 -5.72 -6.16
N PHE A 4 -20.97 -4.81 -6.49
CA PHE A 4 -22.04 -5.02 -7.45
C PHE A 4 -22.09 -3.82 -8.39
N LYS A 5 -21.91 -4.05 -9.70
CA LYS A 5 -21.71 -2.98 -10.70
C LYS A 5 -20.68 -1.94 -10.23
N ASP A 6 -19.57 -2.46 -9.69
CA ASP A 6 -18.42 -1.69 -9.20
C ASP A 6 -18.69 -0.80 -7.97
N ILE A 7 -19.90 -0.87 -7.40
CA ILE A 7 -20.22 -0.29 -6.10
C ILE A 7 -19.79 -1.26 -5.01
N PRO A 8 -18.85 -0.89 -4.12
CA PRO A 8 -18.45 -1.76 -3.03
C PRO A 8 -19.49 -1.72 -1.91
N TYR A 9 -19.72 -2.84 -1.22
CA TYR A 9 -20.66 -2.87 -0.08
C TYR A 9 -20.28 -3.83 1.05
N GLN A 10 -19.27 -4.67 0.86
CA GLN A 10 -18.80 -5.57 1.90
C GLN A 10 -17.30 -5.81 1.78
N LEU A 11 -16.63 -5.87 2.92
CA LEU A 11 -15.23 -6.25 3.05
C LEU A 11 -15.13 -7.66 3.62
N LYS A 12 -14.03 -8.32 3.27
CA LYS A 12 -13.67 -9.64 3.77
C LYS A 12 -12.17 -9.67 4.05
N LEU A 13 -11.82 -10.13 5.25
CA LEU A 13 -10.46 -10.46 5.64
C LEU A 13 -10.37 -11.96 5.92
N ASN A 14 -9.18 -12.52 5.74
CA ASN A 14 -8.92 -13.93 6.01
C ASN A 14 -7.54 -14.07 6.66
N ASP A 15 -7.51 -14.53 7.91
CA ASP A 15 -6.32 -14.81 8.71
C ASP A 15 -6.14 -16.32 8.97
N GLY A 16 -6.81 -17.16 8.17
CA GLY A 16 -7.10 -18.56 8.46
C GLY A 16 -8.56 -18.78 8.84
N THR A 17 -9.24 -17.72 9.32
CA THR A 17 -10.68 -17.65 9.49
C THR A 17 -11.25 -16.51 8.64
N GLU A 18 -12.47 -16.69 8.12
CA GLU A 18 -13.11 -15.65 7.32
C GLU A 18 -13.85 -14.63 8.21
N HIS A 19 -13.51 -13.35 8.03
CA HIS A 19 -14.13 -12.23 8.74
C HIS A 19 -14.78 -11.29 7.73
N ARG A 20 -16.03 -10.90 7.95
CA ARG A 20 -16.78 -10.04 7.02
C ARG A 20 -17.37 -8.83 7.74
N ALA A 21 -17.34 -7.68 7.08
CA ALA A 21 -18.01 -6.48 7.54
C ALA A 21 -18.73 -5.79 6.37
N GLN A 22 -19.93 -5.28 6.61
CA GLN A 22 -20.61 -4.42 5.63
C GLN A 22 -19.99 -3.02 5.66
N LEU A 23 -19.92 -2.38 4.49
CA LEU A 23 -19.67 -0.94 4.43
C LEU A 23 -20.91 -0.18 4.91
N GLY A 24 -20.76 1.10 5.24
CA GLY A 24 -21.85 1.90 5.81
C GLY A 24 -23.11 1.94 4.95
N ASP A 25 -24.26 2.28 5.56
CA ASP A 25 -25.58 2.20 4.94
C ASP A 25 -25.69 2.87 3.56
N ARG A 26 -24.94 3.95 3.34
CA ARG A 26 -24.89 4.65 2.04
C ARG A 26 -24.41 3.77 0.88
N PHE A 27 -23.54 2.80 1.14
CA PHE A 27 -23.08 1.83 0.13
C PHE A 27 -24.16 0.79 -0.18
N VAL A 28 -24.85 0.29 0.85
CA VAL A 28 -25.99 -0.62 0.68
C VAL A 28 -27.12 0.06 -0.09
N GLN A 29 -27.40 1.32 0.25
CA GLN A 29 -28.37 2.12 -0.48
C GLN A 29 -27.94 2.35 -1.94
N ALA A 30 -26.67 2.64 -2.19
CA ALA A 30 -26.17 2.78 -3.56
C ALA A 30 -26.32 1.48 -4.38
N VAL A 31 -26.06 0.31 -3.78
CA VAL A 31 -26.32 -0.99 -4.42
C VAL A 31 -27.80 -1.17 -4.71
N SER A 32 -28.67 -0.85 -3.76
CA SER A 32 -30.13 -0.90 -3.94
C SER A 32 -30.56 0.01 -5.09
N ASP A 33 -30.09 1.25 -5.13
CA ASP A 33 -30.44 2.22 -6.16
C ASP A 33 -29.92 1.81 -7.53
N ALA A 34 -28.76 1.15 -7.60
CA ALA A 34 -28.16 0.66 -8.85
C ALA A 34 -28.80 -0.64 -9.39
N THR A 35 -29.65 -1.29 -8.60
CA THR A 35 -30.29 -2.56 -8.96
C THR A 35 -31.50 -2.30 -9.85
N LEU A 36 -31.51 -2.89 -11.04
CA LEU A 36 -32.64 -2.89 -11.97
C LEU A 36 -33.49 -4.15 -11.74
N GLU A 37 -34.77 -4.12 -12.14
CA GLU A 37 -35.68 -5.27 -12.00
C GLU A 37 -35.16 -6.55 -12.69
N THR A 38 -34.34 -6.38 -13.73
CA THR A 38 -33.74 -7.49 -14.49
C THR A 38 -32.48 -8.07 -13.84
N ASP A 39 -31.96 -7.43 -12.79
CA ASP A 39 -30.68 -7.82 -12.20
C ASP A 39 -30.84 -8.98 -11.20
N ASN A 40 -29.85 -9.87 -11.19
CA ASN A 40 -29.68 -10.83 -10.12
C ASN A 40 -28.38 -10.53 -9.38
N ILE A 41 -28.48 -9.85 -8.24
CA ILE A 41 -27.32 -9.41 -7.45
C ILE A 41 -26.42 -10.60 -7.06
N ILE A 42 -26.99 -11.76 -6.75
CA ILE A 42 -26.24 -12.93 -6.28
C ILE A 42 -25.28 -13.42 -7.38
N PHE A 43 -25.73 -13.41 -8.64
CA PHE A 43 -24.91 -13.82 -9.78
C PHE A 43 -24.01 -12.71 -10.32
N SER A 44 -24.39 -11.44 -10.15
CA SER A 44 -23.63 -10.31 -10.71
C SER A 44 -22.58 -9.73 -9.77
N ARG A 45 -22.66 -9.99 -8.46
CA ARG A 45 -21.65 -9.52 -7.51
C ARG A 45 -20.30 -10.18 -7.73
N LYS A 46 -19.22 -9.44 -7.51
CA LYS A 46 -17.85 -9.91 -7.72
C LYS A 46 -16.98 -9.62 -6.51
N TRP A 47 -16.14 -10.59 -6.15
CA TRP A 47 -15.04 -10.32 -5.24
C TRP A 47 -13.87 -9.73 -6.03
N GLN A 48 -13.33 -8.63 -5.53
CA GLN A 48 -12.09 -8.01 -5.98
C GLN A 48 -11.06 -8.17 -4.86
N ASP A 49 -9.90 -8.70 -5.20
CA ASP A 49 -8.81 -8.88 -4.26
C ASP A 49 -8.08 -7.55 -4.02
N LEU A 50 -7.71 -7.31 -2.77
CA LEU A 50 -6.96 -6.13 -2.34
C LEU A 50 -5.61 -6.58 -1.80
N SER A 51 -4.68 -5.62 -1.66
CA SER A 51 -3.38 -5.89 -1.06
C SER A 51 -3.50 -6.42 0.36
N VAL A 52 -2.62 -7.37 0.71
CA VAL A 52 -2.55 -7.95 2.06
C VAL A 52 -2.30 -6.86 3.09
N ARG A 53 -3.07 -6.89 4.19
CA ARG A 53 -2.91 -6.03 5.36
C ARG A 53 -2.41 -6.89 6.53
N TYR A 54 -1.51 -6.34 7.34
CA TYR A 54 -0.96 -7.02 8.53
C TYR A 54 -1.40 -6.27 9.78
N GLY A 55 -1.67 -7.02 10.85
CA GLY A 55 -2.15 -6.48 12.11
C GLY A 55 -3.22 -7.40 12.72
N GLN A 56 -3.85 -6.95 13.79
CA GLN A 56 -5.03 -7.61 14.34
C GLN A 56 -6.20 -7.40 13.37
N VAL A 57 -7.00 -8.45 13.16
CA VAL A 57 -8.07 -8.43 12.16
C VAL A 57 -9.08 -7.33 12.43
N GLU A 58 -9.41 -7.07 13.68
CA GLU A 58 -10.36 -6.04 14.10
C GLU A 58 -9.85 -4.64 13.75
N ASP A 59 -8.58 -4.35 14.05
CA ASP A 59 -7.95 -3.06 13.76
C ASP A 59 -7.87 -2.84 12.24
N VAL A 60 -7.40 -3.86 11.51
CA VAL A 60 -7.32 -3.82 10.04
C VAL A 60 -8.71 -3.62 9.41
N MET A 61 -9.73 -4.34 9.89
CA MET A 61 -11.09 -4.19 9.38
C MET A 61 -11.61 -2.77 9.62
N LYS A 62 -11.40 -2.23 10.82
CA LYS A 62 -11.79 -0.85 11.16
C LYS A 62 -11.10 0.17 10.26
N GLU A 63 -9.78 0.06 10.10
CA GLU A 63 -8.99 0.94 9.23
C GLU A 63 -9.49 0.90 7.78
N LEU A 64 -9.78 -0.28 7.26
CA LEU A 64 -10.32 -0.45 5.90
C LEU A 64 -11.72 0.14 5.77
N LEU A 65 -12.60 -0.04 6.75
CA LEU A 65 -13.94 0.56 6.70
C LEU A 65 -13.85 2.09 6.63
N GLU A 66 -12.98 2.72 7.42
CA GLU A 66 -12.73 4.17 7.39
C GLU A 66 -12.11 4.61 6.05
N GLU A 67 -11.14 3.85 5.52
CA GLU A 67 -10.50 4.08 4.23
C GLU A 67 -11.50 4.04 3.08
N PHE A 68 -12.31 2.98 2.98
CA PHE A 68 -13.33 2.87 1.94
C PHE A 68 -14.40 3.95 2.07
N ASP A 69 -14.75 4.36 3.29
CA ASP A 69 -15.66 5.48 3.49
C ASP A 69 -15.08 6.79 2.92
N ALA A 70 -13.79 7.04 3.11
CA ALA A 70 -13.13 8.20 2.54
C ALA A 70 -13.01 8.15 1.00
N LEU A 71 -12.65 6.99 0.45
CA LEU A 71 -12.36 6.84 -0.98
C LEU A 71 -13.61 6.86 -1.86
N TYR A 72 -14.79 6.65 -1.29
CA TYR A 72 -16.06 6.69 -2.02
C TYR A 72 -16.97 7.76 -1.43
N PRO A 73 -16.71 9.06 -1.60
CA PRO A 73 -17.62 10.11 -1.16
C PRO A 73 -18.99 9.96 -1.85
N LYS A 74 -20.02 10.64 -1.32
CA LYS A 74 -21.39 10.54 -1.86
C LYS A 74 -21.45 10.80 -3.37
N THR A 75 -20.70 11.80 -3.84
CA THR A 75 -20.61 12.15 -5.27
C THR A 75 -20.08 11.01 -6.13
N ALA A 76 -19.08 10.26 -5.65
CA ALA A 76 -18.54 9.09 -6.35
C ALA A 76 -19.55 7.94 -6.39
N LEU A 77 -20.25 7.67 -5.27
CA LEU A 77 -21.32 6.66 -5.23
C LEU A 77 -22.48 7.01 -6.17
N ASP A 78 -22.97 8.26 -6.12
CA ASP A 78 -24.04 8.74 -6.99
C ASP A 78 -23.65 8.57 -8.48
N HIS A 79 -22.38 8.83 -8.82
CA HIS A 79 -21.86 8.65 -10.17
C HIS A 79 -21.87 7.17 -10.58
N LEU A 80 -21.38 6.25 -9.73
CA LEU A 80 -21.43 4.81 -9.99
C LEU A 80 -22.87 4.31 -10.17
N VAL A 81 -23.80 4.78 -9.33
CA VAL A 81 -25.24 4.45 -9.45
C VAL A 81 -25.79 4.90 -10.80
N SER A 82 -25.44 6.12 -11.24
CA SER A 82 -25.88 6.66 -12.53
C SER A 82 -25.36 5.82 -13.71
N GLN A 83 -24.10 5.40 -13.66
CA GLN A 83 -23.48 4.56 -14.70
C GLN A 83 -24.10 3.15 -14.72
N ALA A 84 -24.33 2.58 -13.55
CA ALA A 84 -25.00 1.30 -13.37
C ALA A 84 -26.42 1.29 -13.96
N LYS A 85 -27.20 2.36 -13.75
CA LYS A 85 -28.54 2.53 -14.33
C LYS A 85 -28.49 2.72 -15.85
N ALA A 86 -27.49 3.45 -16.33
CA ALA A 86 -27.28 3.69 -17.75
C ALA A 86 -26.67 2.48 -18.50
N LYS A 87 -26.38 1.36 -17.81
CA LYS A 87 -25.67 0.19 -18.34
C LYS A 87 -24.34 0.56 -19.01
N LYS A 88 -23.69 1.63 -18.53
CA LYS A 88 -22.36 2.03 -18.97
C LYS A 88 -21.33 1.25 -18.16
N GLN A 89 -20.21 0.92 -18.79
CA GLN A 89 -19.04 0.51 -18.02
C GLN A 89 -18.58 1.67 -17.14
N PRO A 90 -18.07 1.41 -15.92
CA PRO A 90 -17.50 2.45 -15.09
C PRO A 90 -16.42 3.21 -15.86
N GLU A 91 -16.46 4.53 -15.75
CA GLU A 91 -15.38 5.36 -16.27
C GLU A 91 -14.09 5.07 -15.51
N ALA A 92 -12.96 5.15 -16.21
CA ALA A 92 -11.67 5.09 -15.56
C ALA A 92 -11.57 6.21 -14.50
N LYS A 93 -10.89 5.89 -13.38
CA LYS A 93 -10.61 6.85 -12.33
C LYS A 93 -9.85 8.05 -12.92
N LYS A 94 -10.32 9.26 -12.59
CA LYS A 94 -9.73 10.51 -13.08
C LYS A 94 -8.66 10.98 -12.09
N TYR A 95 -7.44 11.12 -12.57
CA TYR A 95 -6.33 11.63 -11.78
C TYR A 95 -6.12 13.12 -12.04
N TYR A 96 -5.66 13.85 -11.02
CA TYR A 96 -5.36 15.28 -11.08
C TYR A 96 -4.24 15.66 -10.12
N LYS A 97 -3.53 16.76 -10.40
CA LYS A 97 -2.57 17.34 -9.44
C LYS A 97 -3.31 18.13 -8.36
N VAL A 98 -2.77 18.12 -7.15
CA VAL A 98 -3.30 18.84 -5.98
C VAL A 98 -2.19 19.75 -5.46
N SER A 99 -2.48 21.03 -5.24
CA SER A 99 -1.48 21.93 -4.67
C SER A 99 -1.32 21.68 -3.16
N LEU A 100 -0.14 21.95 -2.63
CA LEU A 100 0.10 21.89 -1.18
C LEU A 100 -0.86 22.79 -0.40
N GLU A 101 -1.23 23.94 -0.95
CA GLU A 101 -2.16 24.86 -0.30
C GLU A 101 -3.59 24.31 -0.25
N ASP A 102 -4.08 23.72 -1.35
CA ASP A 102 -5.40 23.08 -1.37
C ASP A 102 -5.47 21.92 -0.38
N PHE A 103 -4.39 21.13 -0.30
CA PHE A 103 -4.30 20.02 0.64
C PHE A 103 -4.30 20.48 2.11
N LYS A 104 -3.61 21.58 2.41
CA LYS A 104 -3.61 22.20 3.75
C LYS A 104 -4.98 22.75 4.13
N ASN A 105 -5.71 23.28 3.17
CA ASN A 105 -7.04 23.86 3.38
C ASN A 105 -8.13 22.79 3.57
N ALA A 106 -7.90 21.55 3.16
CA ALA A 106 -8.81 20.43 3.40
C ALA A 106 -8.81 20.03 4.88
N THR A 107 -9.86 20.40 5.61
CA THR A 107 -9.99 20.13 7.05
C THR A 107 -10.34 18.67 7.36
N ASP A 108 -11.09 18.00 6.49
CA ASP A 108 -11.42 16.58 6.64
C ASP A 108 -10.30 15.71 6.05
N TRP A 109 -9.79 14.78 6.85
CA TRP A 109 -8.78 13.81 6.42
C TRP A 109 -9.28 12.92 5.28
N LYS A 110 -10.60 12.71 5.15
CA LYS A 110 -11.19 11.94 4.06
C LYS A 110 -11.00 12.62 2.72
N GLU A 111 -11.14 13.95 2.69
CA GLU A 111 -10.87 14.76 1.49
C GLU A 111 -9.38 14.68 1.14
N ARG A 112 -8.50 14.80 2.14
CA ARG A 112 -7.04 14.66 1.94
C ARG A 112 -6.65 13.28 1.42
N LEU A 113 -7.24 12.21 1.95
CA LEU A 113 -7.01 10.86 1.43
C LEU A 113 -7.53 10.71 -0.01
N TYR A 114 -8.72 11.23 -0.30
CA TYR A 114 -9.30 11.21 -1.64
C TYR A 114 -8.42 11.96 -2.66
N MET A 115 -7.87 13.12 -2.26
CA MET A 115 -6.91 13.90 -3.06
C MET A 115 -5.66 13.08 -3.41
N LEU A 116 -5.04 12.39 -2.43
CA LEU A 116 -3.87 11.55 -2.68
C LEU A 116 -4.21 10.32 -3.55
N ASP A 117 -5.35 9.69 -3.29
CA ASP A 117 -5.80 8.52 -4.06
C ASP A 117 -6.05 8.86 -5.53
N HIS A 118 -6.45 10.11 -5.84
CA HIS A 118 -6.65 10.61 -7.20
C HIS A 118 -5.47 11.45 -7.70
N TYR A 119 -4.30 11.38 -7.05
CA TYR A 119 -3.14 12.15 -7.47
C TYR A 119 -2.56 11.60 -8.77
N ASP A 120 -2.30 12.49 -9.72
CA ASP A 120 -1.73 12.11 -11.02
C ASP A 120 -0.20 12.09 -10.98
N ASN A 121 0.37 10.96 -11.40
CA ASN A 121 1.77 10.72 -11.72
C ASN A 121 2.76 11.62 -10.94
N PRO A 122 3.07 11.29 -9.67
CA PRO A 122 3.94 12.13 -8.86
C PRO A 122 5.37 12.18 -9.43
N ASP A 123 6.04 13.31 -9.25
CA ASP A 123 7.43 13.54 -9.65
C ASP A 123 8.21 14.32 -8.57
N GLU A 124 9.49 14.60 -8.80
CA GLU A 124 10.34 15.28 -7.81
C GLU A 124 9.83 16.66 -7.36
N SER A 125 9.01 17.35 -8.19
CA SER A 125 8.41 18.63 -7.79
C SER A 125 7.34 18.49 -6.71
N ASP A 126 6.84 17.27 -6.50
CA ASP A 126 5.79 16.95 -5.53
C ASP A 126 6.36 16.61 -4.14
N TYR A 127 7.69 16.61 -3.94
CA TYR A 127 8.27 16.23 -2.65
C TYR A 127 7.83 17.10 -1.48
N ASP A 128 7.71 18.42 -1.66
CA ASP A 128 7.22 19.32 -0.60
C ASP A 128 5.77 18.99 -0.23
N PHE A 129 4.96 18.62 -1.22
CA PHE A 129 3.57 18.22 -1.02
C PHE A 129 3.46 16.86 -0.30
N LEU A 130 4.15 15.85 -0.80
CA LEU A 130 4.08 14.49 -0.26
C LEU A 130 4.73 14.37 1.11
N SER A 131 5.84 15.07 1.35
CA SER A 131 6.47 15.13 2.67
C SER A 131 5.59 15.81 3.71
N TYR A 132 4.82 16.84 3.33
CA TYR A 132 3.80 17.42 4.20
C TYR A 132 2.69 16.42 4.51
N ALA A 133 2.18 15.71 3.50
CA ALA A 133 1.14 14.67 3.68
C ALA A 133 1.61 13.50 4.57
N MET A 134 2.91 13.19 4.60
CA MET A 134 3.50 12.24 5.55
C MET A 134 3.42 12.69 7.01
N THR A 135 3.05 13.93 7.31
CA THR A 135 2.89 14.40 8.70
C THR A 135 1.43 14.34 9.19
N ASP A 136 0.51 13.86 8.35
CA ASP A 136 -0.92 13.83 8.66
C ASP A 136 -1.25 12.99 9.92
N GLU A 137 -2.24 13.42 10.69
CA GLU A 137 -2.68 12.69 11.88
C GLU A 137 -3.17 11.27 11.55
N LYS A 138 -3.80 11.06 10.38
CA LYS A 138 -4.35 9.78 9.95
C LYS A 138 -3.32 8.93 9.22
N LEU A 139 -3.21 7.68 9.65
CA LEU A 139 -2.26 6.74 9.08
C LEU A 139 -2.55 6.43 7.61
N GLN A 140 -3.83 6.46 7.18
CA GLN A 140 -4.22 6.19 5.80
C GLN A 140 -3.67 7.26 4.85
N VAL A 141 -3.71 8.54 5.26
CA VAL A 141 -3.14 9.67 4.50
C VAL A 141 -1.63 9.53 4.42
N ARG A 142 -0.94 9.32 5.56
CA ARG A 142 0.52 9.13 5.58
C ARG A 142 0.94 7.94 4.72
N ARG A 143 0.26 6.81 4.82
CA ARG A 143 0.54 5.60 4.04
C ARG A 143 0.37 5.84 2.54
N MET A 144 -0.70 6.52 2.13
CA MET A 144 -0.92 6.85 0.73
C MET A 144 0.17 7.80 0.20
N ALA A 145 0.60 8.78 1.00
CA ALA A 145 1.70 9.67 0.62
C ALA A 145 3.01 8.89 0.36
N VAL A 146 3.33 7.90 1.21
CA VAL A 146 4.49 7.03 1.00
C VAL A 146 4.33 6.14 -0.24
N SER A 147 3.11 5.64 -0.52
CA SER A 147 2.83 4.92 -1.77
C SER A 147 2.96 5.80 -3.01
N LEU A 148 2.67 7.10 -2.94
CA LEU A 148 2.91 8.02 -4.05
C LEU A 148 4.41 8.32 -4.20
N LEU A 149 5.14 8.50 -3.10
CA LEU A 149 6.59 8.65 -3.13
C LEU A 149 7.28 7.46 -3.81
N SER A 150 6.80 6.23 -3.60
CA SER A 150 7.37 5.04 -4.24
C SER A 150 7.18 4.98 -5.76
N LEU A 151 6.29 5.81 -6.33
CA LEU A 151 6.13 5.96 -7.78
C LEU A 151 7.15 6.94 -8.36
N ILE A 152 7.82 7.74 -7.53
CA ILE A 152 8.92 8.61 -7.93
C ILE A 152 10.19 7.78 -7.95
N GLU A 153 10.52 7.23 -9.12
CA GLU A 153 11.66 6.33 -9.34
C GLU A 153 13.03 7.04 -9.35
N GLU A 154 13.26 7.94 -8.39
CA GLU A 154 14.48 8.74 -8.26
C GLU A 154 15.18 8.47 -6.92
N LYS A 155 16.52 8.52 -6.94
CA LYS A 155 17.31 8.32 -5.70
C LYS A 155 17.03 9.40 -4.65
N SER A 156 16.59 10.58 -5.08
CA SER A 156 16.16 11.68 -4.22
C SER A 156 14.93 11.34 -3.38
N THR A 157 14.22 10.23 -3.66
CA THR A 157 13.09 9.73 -2.85
C THR A 157 13.56 9.09 -1.53
N LEU A 158 14.78 8.54 -1.47
CA LEU A 158 15.26 7.75 -0.33
C LEU A 158 15.20 8.48 1.03
N PRO A 159 15.56 9.77 1.16
CA PRO A 159 15.45 10.50 2.43
C PRO A 159 14.00 10.55 2.97
N TYR A 160 12.99 10.60 2.11
CA TYR A 160 11.59 10.60 2.51
C TYR A 160 11.15 9.21 2.97
N LEU A 161 11.56 8.15 2.27
CA LEU A 161 11.28 6.78 2.69
C LEU A 161 11.99 6.45 4.02
N LYS A 162 13.20 6.97 4.24
CA LYS A 162 13.93 6.84 5.50
C LYS A 162 13.16 7.45 6.67
N GLU A 163 12.50 8.58 6.45
CA GLU A 163 11.65 9.18 7.48
C GLU A 163 10.37 8.36 7.70
N ALA A 164 9.77 7.84 6.63
CA ALA A 164 8.60 6.96 6.73
C ALA A 164 8.88 5.65 7.48
N LEU A 165 10.11 5.12 7.42
CA LEU A 165 10.57 3.99 8.25
C LEU A 165 10.58 4.28 9.75
N LYS A 166 10.40 5.53 10.18
CA LYS A 166 10.30 5.89 11.60
C LYS A 166 8.86 6.13 12.05
N ASP A 167 7.88 5.94 11.15
CA ASP A 167 6.48 6.21 11.46
C ASP A 167 5.97 5.37 12.64
N ARG A 168 5.12 5.98 13.47
CA ARG A 168 4.49 5.31 14.61
C ARG A 168 3.63 4.09 14.20
N ALA A 169 3.04 4.11 13.00
CA ALA A 169 2.16 3.07 12.49
C ALA A 169 2.94 2.06 11.66
N ILE A 170 2.85 0.78 12.04
CA ILE A 170 3.47 -0.34 11.32
C ILE A 170 3.08 -0.35 9.82
N PRO A 171 1.81 -0.11 9.42
CA PRO A 171 1.45 -0.07 8.01
C PRO A 171 2.23 0.97 7.18
N VAL A 172 2.56 2.13 7.76
CA VAL A 172 3.32 3.19 7.07
C VAL A 172 4.78 2.76 6.90
N ARG A 173 5.42 2.28 7.98
CA ARG A 173 6.79 1.76 7.93
C ARG A 173 6.94 0.63 6.92
N ARG A 174 5.93 -0.25 6.85
CA ARG A 174 5.92 -1.35 5.88
C ARG A 174 5.83 -0.82 4.47
N THR A 175 4.93 0.13 4.19
CA THR A 175 4.85 0.74 2.86
C THR A 175 6.18 1.39 2.46
N ALA A 176 6.90 2.01 3.40
CA ALA A 176 8.24 2.51 3.15
C ALA A 176 9.23 1.38 2.81
N ALA A 177 9.28 0.31 3.61
CA ALA A 177 10.16 -0.83 3.34
C ALA A 177 9.83 -1.54 2.01
N ASP A 178 8.54 -1.69 1.69
CA ASP A 178 8.08 -2.20 0.39
C ASP A 178 8.60 -1.29 -0.75
N ALA A 179 8.53 0.04 -0.58
CA ALA A 179 9.04 1.00 -1.55
C ALA A 179 10.56 0.92 -1.78
N TYR A 180 11.37 0.65 -0.74
CA TYR A 180 12.81 0.41 -0.92
C TYR A 180 13.07 -0.78 -1.87
N SER A 181 12.35 -1.89 -1.70
CA SER A 181 12.42 -3.05 -2.60
C SER A 181 11.95 -2.70 -4.01
N ASP A 182 10.84 -1.99 -4.16
CA ASP A 182 10.30 -1.63 -5.48
C ASP A 182 11.31 -0.77 -6.28
N LEU A 183 11.90 0.25 -5.63
CA LEU A 183 12.90 1.14 -6.23
C LEU A 183 14.24 0.40 -6.49
N GLY A 184 14.71 -0.38 -5.52
CA GLY A 184 15.92 -1.20 -5.63
C GLY A 184 17.23 -0.41 -5.70
N PHE A 185 17.28 0.80 -5.14
CA PHE A 185 18.50 1.60 -5.08
C PHE A 185 19.41 1.12 -3.94
N LYS A 186 20.63 0.69 -4.26
CA LYS A 186 21.62 0.21 -3.28
C LYS A 186 21.98 1.25 -2.23
N GLU A 187 21.83 2.54 -2.53
CA GLU A 187 22.01 3.64 -1.58
C GLU A 187 21.07 3.53 -0.36
N GLY A 188 19.98 2.77 -0.45
CA GLY A 188 19.07 2.47 0.66
C GLY A 188 19.54 1.35 1.59
N LEU A 189 20.68 0.70 1.34
CA LEU A 189 21.16 -0.43 2.15
C LEU A 189 21.34 -0.06 3.62
N GLU A 190 21.95 1.08 3.92
CA GLU A 190 22.15 1.53 5.30
C GLU A 190 20.83 1.72 6.05
N ASP A 191 19.81 2.25 5.37
CA ASP A 191 18.47 2.40 5.97
C ASP A 191 17.82 1.04 6.24
N MET A 192 18.02 0.07 5.34
CA MET A 192 17.51 -1.29 5.51
C MET A 192 18.30 -2.10 6.54
N HIS A 193 19.61 -1.86 6.70
CA HIS A 193 20.40 -2.42 7.82
C HIS A 193 19.80 -1.99 9.15
N GLN A 194 19.45 -0.70 9.31
CA GLN A 194 18.78 -0.20 10.52
C GLN A 194 17.37 -0.78 10.70
N ALA A 195 16.65 -1.03 9.60
CA ALA A 195 15.31 -1.61 9.65
C ALA A 195 15.30 -3.10 10.08
N LEU A 196 16.43 -3.80 10.05
CA LEU A 196 16.58 -5.13 10.67
C LEU A 196 16.40 -5.10 12.19
N ASP A 197 16.52 -3.94 12.84
CA ASP A 197 16.27 -3.75 14.27
C ASP A 197 14.82 -3.30 14.58
N ASP A 198 13.93 -3.22 13.59
CA ASP A 198 12.55 -2.77 13.82
C ASP A 198 11.82 -3.70 14.80
N LYS A 199 11.00 -3.10 15.67
CA LYS A 199 10.18 -3.83 16.66
C LYS A 199 9.21 -4.81 16.00
N SER A 200 8.80 -4.54 14.77
CA SER A 200 7.82 -5.31 14.01
C SER A 200 8.51 -6.33 13.09
N PRO A 201 8.24 -7.64 13.25
CA PRO A 201 8.86 -8.69 12.43
C PRO A 201 8.64 -8.51 10.93
N ILE A 202 7.49 -7.97 10.49
CA ILE A 202 7.22 -7.74 9.07
C ILE A 202 8.16 -6.69 8.46
N ILE A 203 8.60 -5.71 9.25
CA ILE A 203 9.55 -4.68 8.77
C ILE A 203 10.95 -5.29 8.66
N ARG A 204 11.38 -6.04 9.69
CA ARG A 204 12.65 -6.79 9.65
C ARG A 204 12.71 -7.76 8.47
N TRP A 205 11.61 -8.46 8.20
CA TRP A 205 11.51 -9.36 7.04
C TRP A 205 11.69 -8.61 5.73
N ARG A 206 11.06 -7.44 5.57
CA ARG A 206 11.21 -6.60 4.37
C ARG A 206 12.63 -6.06 4.21
N ALA A 207 13.26 -5.65 5.30
CA ALA A 207 14.66 -5.26 5.30
C ALA A 207 15.57 -6.40 4.82
N ALA A 208 15.40 -7.61 5.38
CA ALA A 208 16.15 -8.80 4.95
C ALA A 208 15.87 -9.17 3.48
N MET A 209 14.63 -8.99 3.01
CA MET A 209 14.27 -9.20 1.61
C MET A 209 14.97 -8.20 0.68
N PHE A 210 14.97 -6.90 1.00
CA PHE A 210 15.69 -5.91 0.20
C PHE A 210 17.20 -6.24 0.13
N ILE A 211 17.80 -6.62 1.25
CA ILE A 211 19.23 -6.97 1.29
C ILE A 211 19.51 -8.23 0.44
N TYR A 212 18.62 -9.22 0.48
CA TYR A 212 18.65 -10.40 -0.39
C TYR A 212 18.60 -10.02 -1.88
N GLU A 213 17.68 -9.12 -2.26
CA GLU A 213 17.50 -8.64 -3.64
C GLU A 213 18.72 -7.84 -4.13
N SER A 214 19.32 -7.01 -3.26
CA SER A 214 20.51 -6.23 -3.56
C SER A 214 21.76 -7.09 -3.75
N GLY A 215 21.89 -8.17 -2.96
CA GLY A 215 23.01 -9.10 -3.02
C GLY A 215 24.37 -8.45 -2.70
N ASP A 216 24.39 -7.44 -1.85
CA ASP A 216 25.60 -6.66 -1.57
C ASP A 216 26.42 -7.26 -0.43
N GLU A 217 27.66 -7.67 -0.72
CA GLU A 217 28.58 -8.29 0.24
C GLU A 217 28.81 -7.47 1.51
N SER A 218 28.69 -6.13 1.43
CA SER A 218 28.80 -5.26 2.60
C SER A 218 27.76 -5.54 3.69
N SER A 219 26.67 -6.23 3.34
CA SER A 219 25.58 -6.56 4.28
C SER A 219 25.85 -7.83 5.09
N LEU A 220 26.87 -8.64 4.77
CA LEU A 220 27.11 -9.92 5.43
C LEU A 220 27.34 -9.80 6.94
N GLU A 221 28.10 -8.78 7.37
CA GLU A 221 28.38 -8.56 8.79
C GLU A 221 27.09 -8.27 9.56
N VAL A 222 26.27 -7.36 9.03
CA VAL A 222 24.98 -6.97 9.63
C VAL A 222 24.01 -8.15 9.66
N LEU A 223 23.88 -8.92 8.57
CA LEU A 223 23.00 -10.08 8.53
C LEU A 223 23.41 -11.16 9.55
N ARG A 224 24.72 -11.43 9.67
CA ARG A 224 25.24 -12.41 10.65
C ARG A 224 24.97 -11.99 12.09
N ALA A 225 25.00 -10.68 12.38
CA ALA A 225 24.62 -10.17 13.69
C ALA A 225 23.14 -10.40 14.05
N HIS A 226 22.29 -10.66 13.05
CA HIS A 226 20.85 -10.91 13.22
C HIS A 226 20.44 -12.39 13.10
N LEU A 227 21.39 -13.33 13.12
CA LEU A 227 21.09 -14.78 13.02
C LEU A 227 20.26 -15.32 14.21
N ASP A 228 20.34 -14.67 15.38
CA ASP A 228 19.54 -15.01 16.56
C ASP A 228 18.09 -14.47 16.49
N GLU A 229 17.62 -14.07 15.30
CA GLU A 229 16.28 -13.57 15.05
C GLU A 229 15.19 -14.54 15.57
N PRO A 230 14.32 -14.11 16.51
CA PRO A 230 13.34 -15.00 17.12
C PRO A 230 12.23 -15.46 16.17
N GLN A 231 11.84 -14.64 15.19
CA GLN A 231 10.75 -14.97 14.27
C GLN A 231 11.26 -15.83 13.12
N TYR A 232 10.73 -17.05 13.01
CA TYR A 232 11.18 -18.05 12.06
C TYR A 232 11.26 -17.53 10.62
N ASP A 233 10.20 -16.88 10.12
CA ASP A 233 10.15 -16.39 8.74
C ASP A 233 11.20 -15.30 8.47
N VAL A 234 11.49 -14.46 9.46
CA VAL A 234 12.51 -13.41 9.38
C VAL A 234 13.90 -14.03 9.37
N ARG A 235 14.17 -14.98 10.28
CA ARG A 235 15.45 -15.68 10.36
C ARG A 235 15.73 -16.46 9.08
N LEU A 236 14.74 -17.16 8.54
CA LEU A 236 14.85 -17.87 7.26
C LEU A 236 15.22 -16.91 6.12
N GLN A 237 14.59 -15.74 6.06
CA GLN A 237 14.91 -14.73 5.04
C GLN A 237 16.34 -14.19 5.20
N ILE A 238 16.82 -13.98 6.43
CA ILE A 238 18.20 -13.57 6.72
C ILE A 238 19.20 -14.65 6.27
N GLU A 239 18.95 -15.92 6.62
CA GLU A 239 19.78 -17.06 6.20
C GLU A 239 19.84 -17.20 4.67
N MET A 240 18.70 -16.99 3.99
CA MET A 240 18.64 -16.95 2.53
C MET A 240 19.47 -15.81 1.95
N ALA A 241 19.43 -14.61 2.56
CA ALA A 241 20.25 -13.46 2.15
C ALA A 241 21.74 -13.76 2.28
N ILE A 242 22.18 -14.30 3.41
CA ILE A 242 23.58 -14.69 3.65
C ILE A 242 24.03 -15.73 2.62
N THR A 243 23.27 -16.82 2.49
CA THR A 243 23.60 -17.94 1.59
C THR A 243 23.77 -17.45 0.16
N ARG A 244 22.87 -16.59 -0.30
CA ARG A 244 22.90 -16.02 -1.65
C ARG A 244 24.14 -15.16 -1.89
N ILE A 245 24.44 -14.27 -0.95
CA ILE A 245 25.60 -13.37 -1.06
C ILE A 245 26.90 -14.20 -1.05
N GLU A 246 27.01 -15.21 -0.19
CA GLU A 246 28.19 -16.09 -0.10
C GLU A 246 28.38 -16.98 -1.34
N GLN A 247 27.30 -17.40 -1.99
CA GLN A 247 27.35 -18.20 -3.22
C GLN A 247 27.64 -17.36 -4.47
N GLY A 248 27.71 -16.03 -4.34
CA GLY A 248 28.03 -15.12 -5.45
C GLY A 248 26.95 -15.12 -6.53
N GLU A 249 25.69 -15.40 -6.19
CA GLU A 249 24.60 -15.32 -7.16
C GLU A 249 24.39 -13.85 -7.58
N GLU A 250 24.36 -13.57 -8.89
CA GLU A 250 24.09 -12.23 -9.42
C GLU A 250 22.80 -11.65 -8.82
N ALA A 251 22.83 -10.37 -8.43
CA ALA A 251 21.67 -9.62 -7.91
C ALA A 251 20.47 -9.80 -8.85
N LEU A 252 19.38 -10.41 -8.36
CA LEU A 252 18.18 -10.66 -9.17
C LEU A 252 17.43 -9.34 -9.48
N GLY A 253 17.74 -8.25 -8.77
CA GLY A 253 16.94 -7.02 -8.79
C GLY A 253 15.60 -7.21 -8.09
N SER A 254 14.78 -6.15 -8.01
CA SER A 254 13.46 -6.25 -7.37
C SER A 254 12.57 -7.28 -8.06
N VAL A 255 11.72 -8.00 -7.32
CA VAL A 255 10.76 -8.96 -7.89
C VAL A 255 9.96 -8.37 -9.06
N TRP A 256 9.66 -7.07 -9.01
CA TRP A 256 8.95 -6.35 -10.07
C TRP A 256 9.78 -6.18 -11.35
N LYS A 257 11.08 -5.83 -11.23
CA LYS A 257 12.01 -5.82 -12.37
C LYS A 257 12.16 -7.21 -12.99
N GLN A 258 12.23 -8.26 -12.17
CA GLN A 258 12.28 -9.65 -12.65
C GLN A 258 11.02 -10.07 -13.42
N MET A 259 9.84 -9.60 -13.01
CA MET A 259 8.59 -9.83 -13.75
C MET A 259 8.60 -9.12 -15.11
N GLN A 260 9.07 -7.88 -15.18
CA GLN A 260 9.18 -7.16 -16.46
C GLN A 260 10.19 -7.79 -17.44
N TYR A 261 11.29 -8.36 -16.95
CA TYR A 261 12.27 -9.04 -17.80
C TYR A 261 11.83 -10.44 -18.27
N ARG A 262 10.79 -11.05 -17.66
CA ARG A 262 10.23 -12.34 -18.09
C ARG A 262 9.23 -12.23 -19.25
N GLU A 263 8.77 -11.03 -19.58
CA GLU A 263 7.82 -10.78 -20.69
C GLU A 263 8.49 -10.32 -22.00
N ARG A 264 9.82 -10.41 -22.10
CA ARG A 264 10.59 -10.22 -23.36
C ARG A 264 11.22 -11.52 -23.81
#